data_AF-A0AAW7XZP5-F1
#
_entry.id   AF-A0AAW7XZP5-F1
#
_cell.length_a   1.000
_cell.length_b   1.000
_cell.length_c   1.000
_cell.angle_alpha   90.00
_cell.angle_beta   90.00
_cell.angle_gamma   90.00
#
_symmetry.space_group_name_H-M   'P 1'
#
loop_
_entity.id
_entity.type
_entity.pdbx_description
1 polymer ?
#
loop_
_entity_poly.entity_id
_entity_poly.type
_entity_poly.pdbx_seq_one_letter_code
_entity_poly.pdbx_strand_id
1 'polypeptide(L)'
;MYMTRSPVDELACLRAKIAELRAREAALEARFIECNDTGRFPGYTCDVVVSRTAYQVFDISKLPQEMLDDDRYYATKHVTSIRIEDRDDSMDVISLDDPEEIEVLESL
;
A
#
# COMPACT_ATOMS: atom_id res chain seq x y z
N MET A 1 2.11 -46.08 5.49
CA MET A 1 3.22 -46.21 4.52
C MET A 1 3.43 -44.83 3.92
N TYR A 2 4.36 -44.04 4.48
CA TYR A 2 4.63 -42.67 4.05
C TYR A 2 5.60 -42.73 2.88
N MET A 3 5.08 -42.81 1.65
CA MET A 3 5.91 -42.55 0.48
C MET A 3 6.16 -41.05 0.42
N THR A 4 7.45 -40.72 0.47
CA THR A 4 8.05 -39.39 0.37
C THR A 4 7.26 -38.48 -0.57
N ARG A 5 6.44 -37.59 0.01
CA ARG A 5 5.94 -36.42 -0.70
C ARG A 5 7.16 -35.58 -1.02
N SER A 6 7.37 -35.25 -2.30
CA SER A 6 8.37 -34.25 -2.65
C SER A 6 8.15 -33.02 -1.78
N PRO A 7 9.19 -32.33 -1.30
CA PRO A 7 9.03 -31.06 -0.59
C PRO A 7 8.11 -30.08 -1.34
N VAL A 8 8.07 -30.19 -2.67
CA VAL A 8 7.17 -29.44 -3.56
C VAL A 8 5.69 -29.84 -3.35
N ASP A 9 5.38 -31.13 -3.26
CA ASP A 9 4.02 -31.62 -3.05
C ASP A 9 3.50 -31.27 -1.65
N GLU A 10 4.38 -31.34 -0.65
CA GLU A 10 4.05 -30.92 0.71
C GLU A 10 3.77 -29.41 0.76
N LEU A 11 4.62 -28.60 0.12
CA LEU A 11 4.41 -27.15 0.01
C LEU A 11 3.11 -26.82 -0.73
N ALA A 12 2.79 -27.52 -1.80
CA ALA A 12 1.54 -27.35 -2.55
C ALA A 12 0.31 -27.68 -1.68
N CYS A 13 0.35 -28.79 -0.95
CA CYS A 13 -0.70 -29.17 0.00
C CYS A 13 -0.89 -28.12 1.10
N LEU A 14 0.20 -27.59 1.67
CA LEU A 14 0.14 -26.54 2.69
C LEU A 14 -0.46 -25.25 2.12
N ARG A 15 -0.06 -24.82 0.93
CA ARG A 15 -0.64 -23.64 0.27
C ARG A 15 -2.12 -23.81 -0.02
N ALA A 16 -2.55 -24.99 -0.48
CA ALA A 16 -3.97 -25.28 -0.71
C ALA A 16 -4.76 -25.18 0.61
N LYS A 17 -4.23 -25.74 1.69
CA LYS A 17 -4.87 -25.67 3.01
C LYS A 17 -4.93 -24.23 3.57
N ILE A 18 -3.89 -23.43 3.35
CA ILE A 18 -3.90 -22.01 3.71
C ILE A 18 -4.97 -21.27 2.91
N ALA A 19 -5.05 -21.50 1.60
CA ALA A 19 -6.05 -20.86 0.74
C ALA A 19 -7.48 -21.21 1.19
N GLU A 20 -7.74 -22.48 1.53
CA GLU A 20 -9.03 -22.91 2.08
C GLU A 20 -9.37 -22.19 3.39
N LEU A 21 -8.41 -22.11 4.32
CA LEU A 21 -8.60 -21.43 5.60
C LEU A 21 -8.84 -19.93 5.41
N ARG A 22 -8.12 -19.27 4.49
CA ARG A 22 -8.34 -17.86 4.11
C ARG A 22 -9.71 -17.63 3.51
N ALA A 23 -10.17 -18.53 2.63
CA ALA A 23 -11.51 -18.45 2.07
C ALA A 23 -12.59 -18.56 3.16
N ARG A 24 -12.38 -19.46 4.14
CA ARG A 24 -13.28 -19.63 5.28
C ARG A 24 -13.27 -18.42 6.22
N GLU A 25 -12.09 -17.86 6.50
CA GLU A 25 -11.92 -16.61 7.26
C GLU A 25 -12.70 -15.47 6.60
N ALA A 26 -12.48 -15.25 5.30
CA ALA A 26 -13.19 -14.21 4.54
C ALA A 26 -14.72 -14.41 4.55
N ALA A 27 -15.20 -15.66 4.45
CA ALA A 27 -16.64 -15.94 4.52
C ALA A 27 -17.23 -15.65 5.92
N LEU A 28 -16.45 -15.79 6.99
CA LEU A 28 -16.88 -15.42 8.34
C LEU A 28 -16.86 -13.91 8.51
N GLU A 29 -15.81 -13.22 8.05
CA GLU A 29 -15.71 -11.76 8.07
C GLU A 29 -16.84 -11.09 7.27
N ALA A 30 -17.17 -11.61 6.09
CA ALA A 30 -18.24 -11.09 5.24
C ALA A 30 -19.58 -11.01 5.99
N ARG A 31 -19.88 -11.97 6.88
CA ARG A 31 -21.11 -11.95 7.69
C ARG A 31 -21.15 -10.76 8.65
N PHE A 32 -20.01 -10.38 9.22
CA PHE A 32 -19.91 -9.20 10.09
C PHE A 32 -20.05 -7.90 9.30
N ILE A 33 -19.53 -7.87 8.06
CA ILE A 33 -19.63 -6.71 7.17
C ILE A 33 -21.06 -6.55 6.63
N GLU A 34 -21.73 -7.64 6.21
CA GLU A 34 -23.09 -7.63 5.66
C GLU A 34 -24.14 -7.16 6.67
N CYS A 35 -24.01 -7.56 7.94
CA CYS A 35 -24.91 -7.11 9.00
C CYS A 35 -24.84 -5.60 9.26
N ASN A 36 -23.79 -4.92 8.78
CA ASN A 36 -23.58 -3.48 8.93
C ASN A 36 -23.67 -2.97 10.39
N ASP A 37 -23.46 -3.88 11.34
CA ASP A 37 -23.57 -3.64 12.77
C ASP A 37 -22.18 -3.41 13.36
N THR A 38 -22.07 -2.50 14.33
CA THR A 38 -20.81 -2.13 14.97
C THR A 38 -20.88 -2.42 16.45
N GLY A 39 -19.81 -2.97 17.01
CA GLY A 39 -19.78 -3.34 18.41
C GLY A 39 -19.01 -4.64 18.65
N ARG A 40 -19.27 -5.22 19.82
CA ARG A 40 -18.60 -6.42 20.30
C ARG A 40 -19.55 -7.62 20.20
N PHE A 41 -19.12 -8.64 19.49
CA PHE A 41 -19.82 -9.91 19.31
C PHE A 41 -19.17 -10.95 20.24
N PRO A 42 -19.83 -11.31 21.36
CA PRO A 42 -19.25 -12.26 22.30
C PRO A 42 -19.25 -13.67 21.71
N GLY A 43 -18.11 -14.36 21.84
CA GLY A 43 -17.99 -15.76 21.45
C GLY A 43 -17.69 -16.66 22.64
N TYR A 44 -17.63 -17.97 22.38
CA TYR A 44 -17.40 -18.95 23.44
C TYR A 44 -15.99 -18.86 24.05
N THR A 45 -14.97 -18.61 23.22
CA THR A 45 -13.57 -18.46 23.66
C THR A 45 -13.01 -17.06 23.46
N CYS A 46 -13.53 -16.33 22.47
CA CYS A 46 -13.01 -15.03 22.04
C CYS A 46 -14.17 -14.16 21.59
N ASP A 47 -14.00 -12.84 21.68
CA ASP A 47 -14.97 -11.88 21.17
C ASP A 47 -14.44 -11.22 19.90
N VAL A 48 -15.35 -10.88 18.98
CA VAL A 48 -15.03 -10.10 17.78
C VAL A 48 -15.46 -8.66 17.99
N VAL A 49 -14.61 -7.69 17.69
CA VAL A 49 -14.93 -6.26 17.78
C VAL A 49 -14.93 -5.67 16.39
N VAL A 50 -16.08 -5.17 15.95
CA VAL A 50 -16.25 -4.51 14.65
C VAL A 50 -16.41 -3.01 14.89
N SER A 51 -15.45 -2.23 14.42
CA SER A 51 -15.54 -0.78 14.39
C SER A 51 -15.64 -0.31 12.94
N ARG A 52 -16.53 0.66 12.69
CA ARG A 52 -16.64 1.30 11.38
C ARG A 52 -16.29 2.77 11.51
N THR A 53 -15.36 3.20 10.68
CA THR A 53 -15.02 4.61 10.52
C THR A 53 -15.46 5.04 9.13
N ALA A 54 -16.36 6.03 9.07
CA ALA A 54 -16.74 6.65 7.81
C ALA A 54 -15.88 7.90 7.61
N TYR A 55 -15.29 8.01 6.42
CA TYR A 55 -14.60 9.22 5.99
C TYR A 55 -15.42 9.87 4.88
N GLN A 56 -15.57 11.18 4.94
CA GLN A 56 -16.09 11.94 3.80
C GLN A 56 -14.95 12.14 2.82
N VAL A 57 -15.09 11.51 1.64
CA VAL A 57 -14.18 11.74 0.52
C VAL A 57 -14.86 12.73 -0.41
N PHE A 58 -14.16 13.82 -0.71
CA PHE A 58 -14.61 14.79 -1.70
C PHE A 58 -14.51 14.17 -3.10
N ASP A 59 -15.64 14.09 -3.80
CA ASP A 59 -15.74 13.48 -5.12
C ASP A 59 -15.70 14.57 -6.20
N ILE A 60 -14.54 14.72 -6.84
CA ILE A 60 -14.31 15.72 -7.89
C ILE A 60 -15.23 15.49 -9.11
N SER A 61 -15.67 14.26 -9.37
CA SER A 61 -16.56 13.94 -10.50
C SER A 61 -18.00 14.42 -10.29
N LYS A 62 -18.36 14.79 -9.05
CA LYS A 62 -19.68 15.35 -8.72
C LYS A 62 -19.70 16.88 -8.73
N LEU A 63 -18.57 17.52 -9.03
CA LEU A 63 -18.55 18.97 -9.17
C LEU A 63 -19.32 19.41 -10.42
N PRO A 64 -20.01 20.56 -10.35
CA PRO A 64 -20.55 21.21 -11.55
C PRO A 64 -19.42 21.43 -12.57
N GLN A 65 -19.73 21.20 -13.84
CA GLN A 65 -18.76 21.36 -14.92
C GLN A 65 -18.21 22.81 -14.98
N GLU A 66 -19.05 23.79 -14.62
CA GLU A 66 -18.66 25.20 -14.47
C GLU A 66 -17.51 25.43 -13.46
N MET A 67 -17.37 24.59 -12.43
CA MET A 67 -16.28 24.67 -11.46
C MET A 67 -15.05 23.87 -11.88
N LEU A 68 -15.24 22.79 -12.65
CA LEU A 68 -14.15 21.97 -13.20
C LEU A 68 -13.43 22.67 -14.35
N ASP A 69 -14.12 23.54 -15.07
CA ASP A 69 -13.56 24.32 -16.19
C ASP A 69 -13.00 25.69 -15.74
N ASP A 70 -13.23 26.09 -14.49
CA ASP A 70 -12.74 27.37 -13.94
C ASP A 70 -11.38 27.20 -13.25
N ASP A 71 -10.35 27.71 -13.92
CA ASP A 71 -8.94 27.69 -13.51
C ASP A 71 -8.69 28.29 -12.10
N ARG A 72 -9.62 29.10 -11.57
CA ARG A 72 -9.50 29.69 -10.22
C ARG A 72 -9.65 28.66 -9.10
N TYR A 73 -10.21 27.48 -9.38
CA TYR A 73 -10.34 26.39 -8.41
C TYR A 73 -9.16 25.41 -8.44
N TYR A 74 -8.19 25.61 -9.34
CA TYR A 74 -7.00 24.76 -9.44
C TYR A 74 -5.79 25.43 -8.77
N ALA A 75 -5.05 24.63 -8.01
CA ALA A 75 -3.78 25.04 -7.43
C ALA A 75 -2.69 24.05 -7.85
N THR A 76 -1.62 24.57 -8.44
CA THR A 76 -0.46 23.76 -8.82
C THR A 76 0.37 23.45 -7.58
N LYS A 77 0.38 22.18 -7.16
CA LYS A 77 1.25 21.71 -6.08
C LYS A 77 2.39 20.88 -6.66
N HIS A 78 3.62 21.30 -6.39
CA HIS A 78 4.80 20.49 -6.67
C HIS A 78 5.01 19.46 -5.57
N VAL A 79 5.06 18.17 -5.94
CA VAL A 79 5.38 17.08 -5.03
C VAL A 79 6.65 16.41 -5.51
N THR A 80 7.73 16.56 -4.75
CA THR A 80 9.00 15.89 -5.01
C THR A 80 8.98 14.51 -4.34
N SER A 81 8.84 13.45 -5.13
CA SER A 81 8.95 12.08 -4.64
C SER A 81 10.38 11.59 -4.84
N ILE A 82 11.12 11.41 -3.75
CA ILE A 82 12.43 10.78 -3.76
C ILE A 82 12.23 9.28 -3.59
N ARG A 83 12.67 8.49 -4.56
CA ARG A 83 12.69 7.02 -4.49
C ARG A 83 14.15 6.56 -4.54
N ILE A 84 14.45 5.55 -3.73
CA ILE A 84 15.75 4.87 -3.77
C ILE A 84 15.55 3.70 -4.73
N GLU A 85 16.31 3.70 -5.82
CA GLU A 85 16.43 2.55 -6.71
C GLU A 85 17.68 1.76 -6.29
N ASP A 86 17.61 0.44 -6.36
CA ASP A 86 18.81 -0.38 -6.16
C ASP A 86 19.82 -0.03 -7.25
N ARG A 87 21.04 0.27 -6.82
CA ARG A 87 22.16 0.50 -7.72
C ARG A 87 22.48 -0.85 -8.36
N ASP A 88 22.05 -1.03 -9.61
CA ASP A 88 22.60 -2.11 -10.42
C ASP A 88 24.10 -1.84 -10.52
N ASP A 89 24.90 -2.69 -9.89
CA ASP A 89 26.36 -2.58 -9.81
C ASP A 89 27.03 -2.96 -11.15
N SER A 90 26.40 -2.61 -12.29
CA SER A 90 27.08 -2.51 -13.58
C SER A 90 27.80 -1.17 -13.64
N MET A 91 28.93 -1.15 -12.94
CA MET A 91 30.08 -0.27 -13.07
C MET A 91 30.10 0.56 -14.37
N ASP A 92 29.82 1.86 -14.27
CA ASP A 92 30.41 2.86 -15.16
C ASP A 92 31.17 3.86 -14.28
N VAL A 93 32.47 3.62 -14.20
CA VAL A 93 33.44 4.52 -13.57
C VAL A 93 33.57 5.72 -14.49
N ILE A 94 32.81 6.79 -14.23
CA ILE A 94 33.13 8.10 -14.79
C ILE A 94 34.13 8.73 -13.84
N SER A 95 35.41 8.45 -14.09
CA SER A 95 36.53 9.22 -13.56
C SER A 95 36.40 10.64 -14.12
N LEU A 96 36.23 11.63 -13.25
CA LEU A 96 36.41 13.04 -13.59
C LEU A 96 37.37 13.63 -12.57
N ASP A 97 38.52 14.06 -13.11
CA ASP A 97 39.68 14.63 -12.46
C ASP A 97 39.35 15.82 -11.55
N ASP A 98 40.05 15.90 -10.42
CA ASP A 98 40.28 17.14 -9.63
C ASP A 98 41.11 18.15 -10.45
N PRO A 99 41.32 19.42 -10.01
CA PRO A 99 40.51 20.33 -9.19
C PRO A 99 40.46 21.76 -9.79
N GLU A 100 39.43 22.61 -9.57
CA GLU A 100 39.65 24.08 -9.66
C GLU A 100 38.85 24.87 -8.61
N GLU A 101 39.56 25.82 -8.03
CA GLU A 101 39.27 26.65 -6.86
C GLU A 101 38.07 27.59 -7.08
N ILE A 102 37.26 27.79 -6.04
CA ILE A 102 36.27 28.87 -6.01
C ILE A 102 36.68 29.86 -4.92
N GLU A 103 37.30 30.97 -5.34
CA GLU A 103 37.46 32.19 -4.55
C GLU A 103 36.09 32.76 -4.18
N VAL A 104 35.81 32.87 -2.88
CA VAL A 104 34.62 33.55 -2.36
C VAL A 104 34.97 35.03 -2.14
N LEU A 105 34.49 35.89 -3.04
CA LEU A 105 34.42 37.33 -2.80
C LEU A 105 33.12 37.66 -2.06
N GLU A 106 33.21 37.82 -0.74
CA GLU A 106 32.16 38.50 0.05
C GLU A 106 32.25 40.02 -0.19
N SER A 107 31.14 40.62 -0.60
CA SER A 107 30.93 42.07 -0.56
C SER A 107 29.44 42.36 -0.39
N LEU A 108 29.02 42.57 0.86
CA LEU A 108 28.26 43.72 1.40
C LEU A 108 27.53 43.37 2.70
#